data_AF-A0A7R9T9G5-F1
#
_entry.id   AF-A0A7R9T9G5-F1
#
_cell.length_a   1.000
_cell.length_b   1.000
_cell.length_c   1.000
_cell.angle_alpha   90.00
_cell.angle_beta   90.00
_cell.angle_gamma   90.00
#
_symmetry.space_group_name_H-M   'P 1'
#
loop_
_entity.id
_entity.type
_entity.pdbx_description
1 polymer ?
#
loop_
_entity_poly.entity_id
_entity_poly.type
_entity_poly.pdbx_seq_one_letter_code
_entity_poly.pdbx_strand_id
1 'polypeptide(L)'
;DTLWIESMNTLLDDNKLLTLLSGERIMMSPQVSILFEVEDLSQASPATVSRAGMIYLNVEDLGWWPYVTSWMKKYESDEVLSTTLKTMMERCMEDALELRRLQLRELVQTDKLAAVGQV
;
A
#
# COMPACT_ATOMS: atom_id res chain seq x y z
N ASP A 1 -13.33 -5.25 10.96
CA ASP A 1 -14.55 -5.37 11.78
C ASP A 1 -15.78 -5.54 10.88
N THR A 2 -16.74 -6.36 11.24
CA THR A 2 -17.93 -6.64 10.41
C THR A 2 -18.94 -5.50 10.44
N LEU A 3 -18.93 -4.68 11.49
CA LEU A 3 -19.96 -3.68 11.75
C LEU A 3 -19.98 -2.53 10.72
N TRP A 4 -18.81 -2.04 10.27
CA TRP A 4 -18.73 -0.95 9.29
C TRP A 4 -19.04 -1.42 7.87
N ILE A 5 -18.75 -2.68 7.54
CA ILE A 5 -19.02 -3.23 6.21
C ILE A 5 -20.52 -3.35 5.93
N GLU A 6 -21.34 -3.65 6.95
CA GLU A 6 -22.79 -3.73 6.77
C GLU A 6 -23.41 -2.39 6.37
N SER A 7 -23.02 -1.29 7.02
CA SER A 7 -23.47 0.06 6.66
C SER A 7 -22.96 0.52 5.29
N MET A 8 -21.91 -0.13 4.76
CA MET A 8 -21.31 0.20 3.47
C MET A 8 -21.84 -0.64 2.31
N ASN A 9 -22.54 -1.74 2.56
CA ASN A 9 -23.01 -2.62 1.48
C ASN A 9 -23.92 -1.90 0.46
N THR A 10 -24.81 -1.02 0.92
CA THR A 10 -25.70 -0.21 0.04
C THR A 10 -24.99 0.97 -0.63
N LEU A 11 -23.81 1.34 -0.13
CA LEU A 11 -22.96 2.31 -0.79
C LEU A 11 -22.14 1.66 -1.92
N LEU A 12 -21.72 0.41 -1.71
CA LEU A 12 -20.88 -0.33 -2.66
C LEU A 12 -21.68 -0.97 -3.79
N ASP A 13 -22.96 -1.28 -3.59
CA ASP A 13 -23.85 -1.77 -4.64
C ASP A 13 -24.23 -0.67 -5.67
N ASP A 14 -25.15 -0.98 -6.58
CA ASP A 14 -25.61 -0.06 -7.63
C ASP A 14 -26.42 1.12 -7.09
N ASN A 15 -26.89 1.06 -5.84
CA ASN A 15 -27.72 2.11 -5.24
C ASN A 15 -26.89 3.33 -4.81
N LYS A 16 -25.57 3.16 -4.59
CA LYS A 16 -24.64 4.23 -4.20
C LYS A 16 -25.15 5.09 -3.04
N LEU A 17 -25.79 4.46 -2.05
CA LEU A 17 -26.46 5.12 -0.95
C LEU A 17 -25.75 4.85 0.38
N LEU A 18 -25.19 5.89 0.98
CA LEU A 18 -24.64 5.83 2.33
C LEU A 18 -25.77 6.06 3.35
N THR A 19 -25.97 5.09 4.24
CA THR A 19 -26.89 5.21 5.37
C THR A 19 -26.09 5.45 6.65
N LEU A 20 -26.26 6.62 7.26
CA LEU A 20 -25.61 6.97 8.52
C LEU A 20 -26.34 6.31 9.69
N LEU A 21 -25.66 6.15 10.84
CA LEU A 21 -26.25 5.63 12.07
C LEU A 21 -27.41 6.51 12.59
N SER A 22 -27.45 7.78 12.19
CA SER A 22 -28.58 8.69 12.46
C SER A 22 -29.84 8.36 11.65
N GLY A 23 -29.75 7.47 10.65
CA GLY A 23 -30.81 7.16 9.69
C GLY A 23 -30.82 8.06 8.45
N GLU A 24 -29.93 9.05 8.37
CA GLU A 24 -29.79 9.90 7.19
C GLU A 24 -29.26 9.09 6.00
N ARG A 25 -29.77 9.41 4.80
CA ARG A 25 -29.47 8.72 3.56
C ARG A 25 -28.86 9.70 2.57
N ILE A 26 -27.60 9.49 2.24
CA ILE A 26 -26.83 10.33 1.33
C ILE A 26 -26.55 9.52 0.06
N MET A 27 -27.03 10.03 -1.08
CA MET A 27 -26.75 9.43 -2.38
C MET A 27 -25.44 10.00 -2.93
N MET A 28 -24.54 9.13 -3.36
CA MET A 28 -23.29 9.57 -4.00
C MET A 28 -23.53 10.01 -5.43
N SER A 29 -22.91 11.13 -5.81
CA SER A 29 -22.87 11.56 -7.21
C SER A 29 -22.07 10.56 -8.06
N PRO A 30 -22.42 10.34 -9.35
CA PRO A 30 -21.64 9.50 -10.26
C PRO A 30 -20.16 9.89 -10.41
N GLN A 31 -19.81 11.12 -10.03
CA GLN A 31 -18.43 11.63 -10.06
C GLN A 31 -17.59 11.18 -8.85
N VAL A 32 -18.20 10.57 -7.84
CA VAL A 32 -17.51 10.12 -6.62
C VAL A 32 -17.09 8.67 -6.78
N SER A 33 -15.81 8.40 -6.57
CA SER A 33 -15.25 7.05 -6.47
C SER A 33 -14.70 6.82 -5.07
N ILE A 34 -14.83 5.59 -4.58
CA ILE A 34 -14.34 5.19 -3.27
C ILE A 34 -13.26 4.14 -3.48
N LEU A 35 -12.10 4.35 -2.87
CA LEU A 35 -10.97 3.44 -2.89
C LEU A 35 -10.68 2.99 -1.47
N PHE A 36 -10.40 1.70 -1.30
CA PHE A 36 -9.91 1.14 -0.04
C PHE A 36 -8.51 0.59 -0.26
N GLU A 37 -7.61 0.94 0.65
CA GLU A 37 -6.33 0.27 0.82
C GLU A 37 -6.47 -0.65 2.03
N VAL A 38 -6.33 -1.96 1.81
CA VAL A 38 -6.51 -3.00 2.83
C VAL A 38 -5.35 -3.99 2.74
N GLU A 39 -4.85 -4.43 3.89
CA GLU A 39 -3.80 -5.43 3.97
C GLU A 39 -4.32 -6.84 3.67
N ASP A 40 -5.47 -7.20 4.25
CA ASP A 40 -6.09 -8.52 4.09
C ASP A 40 -7.62 -8.43 4.14
N LEU A 41 -8.26 -9.36 3.43
CA LEU A 41 -9.71 -9.52 3.30
C LEU A 41 -10.22 -10.79 3.99
N SER A 42 -9.42 -11.47 4.83
CA SER A 42 -9.81 -12.73 5.50
C SER A 42 -11.13 -12.67 6.28
N GLN A 43 -11.55 -11.50 6.73
CA GLN A 43 -12.80 -11.29 7.47
C GLN A 43 -13.97 -10.82 6.58
N ALA A 44 -13.74 -10.60 5.28
CA ALA A 44 -14.77 -10.17 4.35
C ALA A 44 -15.45 -11.38 3.68
N SER A 45 -16.78 -11.31 3.55
CA SER A 45 -17.51 -12.36 2.83
C SER A 45 -17.30 -12.22 1.30
N PRO A 46 -17.32 -13.33 0.52
CA PRO A 46 -17.23 -13.27 -0.94
C PRO A 46 -18.29 -12.35 -1.59
N ALA A 47 -19.49 -12.29 -1.00
CA ALA A 47 -20.58 -11.43 -1.46
C ALA A 47 -20.34 -9.93 -1.22
N THR A 48 -19.51 -9.58 -0.23
CA THR A 48 -19.12 -8.20 0.04
C THR A 48 -18.11 -7.73 -1.00
N VAL A 49 -17.06 -8.53 -1.24
CA VAL A 49 -15.97 -8.16 -2.14
C VAL A 49 -16.36 -8.22 -3.61
N SER A 50 -17.40 -8.99 -3.98
CA SER A 50 -17.90 -9.06 -5.35
C SER A 50 -18.50 -7.75 -5.87
N ARG A 51 -18.79 -6.78 -4.98
CA ARG A 51 -19.35 -5.47 -5.34
C ARG A 51 -18.28 -4.43 -5.67
N ALA A 52 -17.00 -4.74 -5.40
CA ALA A 52 -15.88 -3.85 -5.64
C ALA A 52 -14.95 -4.40 -6.72
N GLY A 53 -14.33 -3.51 -7.50
CA GLY A 53 -13.20 -3.89 -8.34
C GLY A 53 -11.98 -4.16 -7.47
N MET A 54 -11.41 -5.37 -7.58
CA MET A 54 -10.23 -5.75 -6.81
C MET A 54 -8.95 -5.55 -7.62
N ILE A 55 -7.99 -4.81 -7.06
CA ILE A 55 -6.65 -4.63 -7.62
C ILE A 55 -5.68 -5.26 -6.64
N TYR A 56 -5.01 -6.33 -7.07
CA TYR A 56 -3.97 -6.99 -6.28
C TYR A 56 -2.63 -6.34 -6.59
N LEU A 57 -1.96 -5.83 -5.56
CA LEU A 57 -0.63 -5.26 -5.66
C LEU A 57 0.33 -6.13 -4.87
N ASN A 58 1.33 -6.68 -5.54
CA ASN A 58 2.44 -7.33 -4.86
C ASN A 58 3.50 -6.28 -4.53
N VAL A 59 3.77 -6.10 -3.24
CA VAL A 59 4.75 -5.13 -2.76
C VAL A 59 6.16 -5.51 -3.21
N GLU A 60 6.44 -6.80 -3.40
CA GLU A 60 7.73 -7.28 -3.90
C GLU A 60 8.01 -6.81 -5.33
N ASP A 61 6.98 -6.63 -6.16
CA ASP A 61 7.11 -6.17 -7.55
C ASP A 61 7.48 -4.68 -7.62
N LEU A 62 7.12 -3.90 -6.59
CA LEU A 62 7.41 -2.47 -6.52
C LEU A 62 8.92 -2.22 -6.23
N GLY A 63 9.53 -3.11 -5.46
CA GLY A 63 10.94 -3.06 -5.09
C GLY A 63 11.31 -1.85 -4.22
N TRP A 64 12.58 -1.77 -3.84
CA TRP A 64 13.10 -0.72 -2.96
C TRP A 64 13.42 0.60 -3.70
N TRP A 65 13.53 0.56 -5.03
CA TRP A 65 13.96 1.71 -5.84
C TRP A 65 13.07 2.96 -5.73
N PRO A 66 11.73 2.87 -5.63
CA PRO A 66 10.88 4.04 -5.46
C PRO A 66 11.16 4.85 -4.18
N TYR A 67 11.57 4.18 -3.09
CA TYR A 67 11.98 4.88 -1.86
C TYR A 67 13.27 5.67 -2.08
N VAL A 68 14.27 5.01 -2.65
CA VAL A 68 15.57 5.62 -2.90
C VAL A 68 15.42 6.80 -3.86
N THR A 69 14.64 6.65 -4.94
CA THR A 69 14.37 7.76 -5.88
C THR A 69 13.64 8.93 -5.23
N SER A 70 12.69 8.68 -4.34
CA SER A 70 12.01 9.73 -3.57
C SER A 70 12.99 10.49 -2.67
N TRP A 71 13.89 9.80 -1.96
CA TRP A 71 14.88 10.47 -1.10
C TRP A 71 15.93 11.24 -1.90
N MET A 72 16.33 10.71 -3.06
CA MET A 72 17.33 11.34 -3.93
C MET A 72 16.88 12.68 -4.50
N LYS A 73 15.56 12.95 -4.59
CA LYS A 73 15.04 14.28 -4.97
C LYS A 73 15.58 15.41 -4.07
N LYS A 74 15.90 15.11 -2.80
CA LYS A 74 16.47 16.11 -1.87
C LYS A 74 17.90 16.52 -2.24
N TYR A 75 18.62 15.68 -2.98
CA TYR A 75 20.02 15.86 -3.34
C TYR A 75 20.21 16.14 -4.84
N GLU A 76 19.13 16.45 -5.55
CA GLU A 76 19.14 16.68 -7.00
C GLU A 76 20.01 17.88 -7.40
N SER A 77 20.26 18.81 -6.48
CA SER A 77 21.14 19.97 -6.70
C SER A 77 22.63 19.62 -6.81
N ASP A 78 23.06 18.47 -6.27
CA ASP A 78 24.45 18.02 -6.33
C ASP A 78 24.53 16.74 -7.20
N GLU A 79 24.88 16.93 -8.46
CA GLU A 79 24.94 15.88 -9.47
C GLU A 79 25.97 14.79 -9.11
N VAL A 80 27.10 15.18 -8.52
CA VAL A 80 28.16 14.25 -8.13
C VAL A 80 27.69 13.37 -6.97
N LEU A 81 27.08 13.98 -5.95
CA LEU A 81 26.54 13.27 -4.81
C LEU A 81 25.39 12.34 -5.22
N SER A 82 24.43 12.83 -6.02
CA SER A 82 23.28 12.06 -6.49
C SER A 82 23.73 10.83 -7.30
N THR A 83 24.68 11.00 -8.21
CA THR A 83 25.21 9.89 -9.03
C THR A 83 25.98 8.87 -8.20
N THR A 84 26.77 9.34 -7.24
CA THR A 84 27.53 8.46 -6.35
C THR A 84 26.59 7.63 -5.46
N LEU A 85 25.58 8.27 -4.85
CA LEU A 85 24.60 7.60 -4.00
C LEU A 85 23.76 6.58 -4.79
N LYS A 86 23.30 6.91 -6.01
CA LYS A 86 22.60 5.96 -6.89
C LYS A 86 23.43 4.71 -7.12
N THR A 87 24.68 4.91 -7.55
CA THR A 87 25.60 3.80 -7.87
C THR A 87 25.88 2.94 -6.65
N MET A 88 26.02 3.53 -5.45
CA MET A 88 26.23 2.77 -4.22
C MET A 88 24.98 1.98 -3.82
N MET A 89 23.79 2.58 -3.93
CA MET A 89 22.54 1.90 -3.59
C MET A 89 22.27 0.73 -4.54
N GLU A 90 22.42 0.91 -5.85
CA GLU A 90 22.25 -0.16 -6.86
C GLU A 90 23.21 -1.33 -6.63
N ARG A 91 24.45 -1.04 -6.22
CA ARG A 91 25.47 -2.08 -6.02
C ARG A 91 25.34 -2.83 -4.70
N CYS A 92 24.88 -2.16 -3.64
CA CYS A 92 24.95 -2.73 -2.29
C CYS A 92 23.59 -3.18 -1.76
N MET A 93 22.48 -2.61 -2.23
CA MET A 93 21.19 -2.79 -1.57
C MET A 93 20.61 -4.19 -1.77
N GLU A 94 20.70 -4.77 -2.97
CA GLU A 94 20.19 -6.12 -3.22
C GLU A 94 20.95 -7.17 -2.40
N ASP A 95 22.28 -7.10 -2.40
CA ASP A 95 23.15 -7.99 -1.62
C ASP A 95 22.90 -7.85 -0.11
N ALA A 96 22.69 -6.62 0.38
CA ALA A 96 22.39 -6.36 1.78
C ALA A 96 21.02 -6.92 2.19
N LEU A 97 20.00 -6.79 1.34
CA LEU A 97 18.66 -7.32 1.58
C LEU A 97 18.65 -8.85 1.56
N GLU A 98 19.38 -9.49 0.64
CA GLU A 98 19.51 -10.95 0.59
C GLU A 98 20.33 -11.50 1.77
N LEU A 99 21.42 -10.84 2.15
CA LEU A 99 22.19 -11.19 3.35
C LEU A 99 21.30 -11.14 4.59
N ARG A 100 20.48 -10.08 4.73
CA ARG A 100 19.53 -9.97 5.83
C ARG A 100 18.54 -11.11 5.84
N ARG A 101 17.93 -11.41 4.68
CA ARG A 101 16.93 -12.47 4.53
C ARG A 101 17.48 -13.87 4.87
N LEU A 102 18.72 -14.14 4.49
CA LEU A 102 19.32 -15.48 4.58
C LEU A 102 20.12 -15.72 5.85
N GLN A 103 20.81 -14.70 6.37
CA GLN A 103 21.84 -14.87 7.39
C GLN A 103 21.50 -14.20 8.73
N LEU A 104 20.51 -13.31 8.77
CA LEU A 104 20.15 -12.58 9.99
C LEU A 104 18.86 -13.13 10.60
N ARG A 105 18.81 -13.12 11.93
CA ARG A 105 17.60 -13.47 12.69
C ARG A 105 16.82 -12.21 12.99
N GLU A 106 15.68 -12.05 12.34
CA GLU A 106 14.76 -10.96 12.64
C GLU A 106 13.95 -11.27 13.90
N LEU A 107 13.84 -10.30 14.82
CA LEU A 107 12.98 -10.40 16.01
C LEU A 107 11.50 -10.28 15.63
N VAL A 108 11.21 -9.51 14.58
CA VAL A 108 9.89 -9.29 13.99
C VAL A 108 10.05 -9.43 12.49
N GLN A 109 9.22 -10.26 11.86
CA GLN A 109 9.23 -10.41 10.40
C GLN A 109 8.88 -9.08 9.75
N THR A 110 9.75 -8.62 8.85
CA THR A 110 9.56 -7.36 8.14
C THR A 110 9.75 -7.61 6.66
N ASP A 111 8.86 -7.08 5.82
CA ASP A 111 8.98 -7.19 4.38
C ASP A 111 10.23 -6.43 3.84
N LYS A 112 10.66 -6.77 2.62
CA LYS A 112 11.83 -6.15 1.97
C LYS A 112 11.67 -4.64 1.76
N LEU A 113 10.45 -4.13 1.76
CA LEU A 113 10.15 -2.72 1.52
C LEU A 113 10.24 -1.91 2.81
N ALA A 114 9.59 -2.38 3.88
CA ALA A 114 9.65 -1.80 5.21
C ALA A 114 11.07 -1.86 5.78
N ALA A 115 11.88 -2.83 5.36
CA ALA A 115 13.32 -2.85 5.58
C ALA A 115 14.05 -1.56 5.20
N VAL A 116 13.65 -0.99 4.07
CA VAL A 116 14.28 0.16 3.47
C VAL A 116 13.60 1.43 3.99
N GLY A 117 12.26 1.45 4.05
CA GLY A 117 11.48 2.64 4.43
C GLY A 117 11.62 3.16 5.87
N GLN A 118 12.33 2.47 6.77
CA GLN A 118 12.44 2.82 8.21
C GLN A 118 13.40 3.98 8.55
N VAL A 119 13.68 4.91 7.63
CA VAL A 119 14.60 6.05 7.85
C VAL A 119 13.86 7.35 8.19
#